data_AF-A0A5C0SPQ8-F1
#
_entry.id   AF-A0A5C0SPQ8-F1
#
_cell.length_a   1.000
_cell.length_b   1.000
_cell.length_c   1.000
_cell.angle_alpha   90.00
_cell.angle_beta   90.00
_cell.angle_gamma   90.00
#
_symmetry.space_group_name_H-M   'P 1'
#
loop_
_entity.id
_entity.type
_entity.pdbx_description
1 polymer ?
#
loop_
_entity_poly.entity_id
_entity_poly.type
_entity_poly.pdbx_seq_one_letter_code
_entity_poly.pdbx_strand_id
1 'polypeptide(L)'
;MRLRKLLGVLLLGGLLFGLVSAWKPLVPTAASCNEVWDHDTDEKSWDARTLVWAGAHAKVLVCNGRFVRIVPDPNHQPPSPHLVAEAQGVQRTRDPITLVDDDLKWAYARVDYIDPDTGKEDHVVARIPHLWP
;
A
#
# COMPACT_ATOMS: atom_id res chain seq x y z
N MET A 1 -20.35 -61.85 -28.25
CA MET A 1 -20.84 -60.73 -27.40
C MET A 1 -19.95 -60.43 -26.18
N ARG A 2 -18.61 -60.60 -26.25
CA ARG A 2 -17.71 -60.29 -25.10
C ARG A 2 -16.86 -59.01 -25.29
N LEU A 3 -16.66 -58.57 -26.54
CA LEU A 3 -15.83 -57.40 -26.86
C LEU A 3 -16.48 -56.05 -26.47
N ARG A 4 -17.82 -55.95 -26.52
CA ARG A 4 -18.55 -54.73 -26.17
C ARG A 4 -18.50 -54.38 -24.67
N LYS A 5 -18.31 -55.38 -23.80
CA LYS A 5 -18.23 -55.17 -22.34
C LYS A 5 -16.87 -54.64 -21.89
N LEU A 6 -15.80 -54.97 -22.62
CA LEU A 6 -14.43 -54.50 -22.35
C LEU A 6 -14.25 -53.01 -22.67
N LEU A 7 -14.85 -52.53 -23.76
CA LEU A 7 -14.80 -51.10 -24.11
C LEU A 7 -15.52 -50.22 -23.08
N GLY A 8 -16.67 -50.68 -22.56
CA GLY A 8 -17.43 -49.94 -21.55
C GLY A 8 -16.67 -49.76 -20.22
N VAL A 9 -15.89 -50.78 -19.82
CA VAL A 9 -15.08 -50.73 -18.60
C VAL A 9 -13.85 -49.81 -18.80
N LEU A 10 -13.22 -49.83 -19.97
CA LEU A 10 -12.12 -48.92 -20.30
C LEU A 10 -12.56 -47.44 -20.36
N LEU A 11 -13.75 -47.17 -20.90
CA LEU A 11 -14.31 -45.81 -20.95
C LEU A 11 -14.70 -45.28 -19.56
N LEU A 12 -15.29 -46.11 -18.70
CA LEU A 12 -15.59 -45.70 -17.31
C LEU A 12 -14.31 -45.52 -16.47
N GLY A 13 -13.29 -46.37 -16.69
CA GLY A 13 -11.99 -46.22 -16.04
C GLY A 13 -11.30 -44.91 -16.42
N GLY A 14 -11.27 -44.58 -17.71
CA GLY A 14 -10.67 -43.33 -18.19
C GLY A 14 -11.41 -42.06 -17.70
N LEU A 15 -12.74 -42.11 -17.60
CA LEU A 15 -13.53 -40.97 -17.12
C LEU A 15 -13.26 -40.65 -15.64
N LEU A 16 -13.07 -41.68 -14.81
CA LEU A 16 -12.81 -41.52 -13.39
C LEU A 16 -11.41 -40.95 -13.13
N PHE A 17 -10.38 -41.36 -13.86
CA PHE A 17 -9.04 -40.76 -13.75
C PHE A 17 -8.94 -39.33 -14.33
N GLY A 18 -9.81 -38.99 -15.30
CA GLY A 18 -9.94 -37.61 -15.80
C GLY A 18 -10.55 -36.65 -14.78
N LEU A 19 -11.50 -37.10 -13.97
CA LEU A 19 -12.17 -36.29 -12.95
C LEU A 19 -11.28 -36.00 -11.73
N VAL A 20 -10.39 -36.92 -11.32
CA VAL A 20 -9.44 -36.63 -10.22
C VAL A 20 -8.34 -35.65 -10.67
N SER A 21 -8.04 -35.59 -11.97
CA SER A 21 -7.04 -34.67 -12.52
C SER A 21 -7.54 -33.23 -12.73
N ALA A 22 -8.85 -33.00 -12.56
CA ALA A 22 -9.44 -31.66 -12.57
C ALA A 22 -9.41 -31.00 -11.18
N TRP A 23 -9.08 -31.74 -10.13
CA TRP A 23 -8.74 -31.18 -8.83
C TRP A 23 -7.28 -30.70 -8.85
N LYS A 24 -7.00 -29.74 -9.74
CA LYS A 24 -5.88 -28.86 -9.46
C LYS A 24 -6.24 -28.16 -8.15
N PRO A 25 -5.47 -28.28 -7.05
CA PRO A 25 -5.55 -27.24 -6.05
C PRO A 25 -5.38 -25.94 -6.83
N LEU A 26 -6.24 -24.93 -6.59
CA LEU A 26 -5.87 -23.57 -6.95
C LEU A 26 -4.48 -23.42 -6.34
N VAL A 27 -3.44 -23.46 -7.19
CA VAL A 27 -2.11 -23.06 -6.77
C VAL A 27 -2.37 -21.67 -6.23
N PRO A 28 -2.20 -21.44 -4.91
CA PRO A 28 -2.34 -20.10 -4.38
C PRO A 28 -1.43 -19.27 -5.27
N THR A 29 -1.99 -18.35 -6.04
CA THR A 29 -1.20 -17.45 -6.87
C THR A 29 -0.15 -16.90 -5.91
N ALA A 30 1.12 -17.27 -6.14
CA ALA A 30 2.22 -16.85 -5.28
C ALA A 30 2.02 -15.35 -5.08
N ALA A 31 1.87 -14.91 -3.83
CA ALA A 31 1.50 -13.54 -3.53
C ALA A 31 2.39 -12.63 -4.36
N SER A 32 1.80 -11.88 -5.30
CA SER A 32 2.58 -11.00 -6.16
C SER A 32 2.98 -9.84 -5.28
N CYS A 33 4.17 -9.94 -4.72
CA CYS A 33 4.78 -8.91 -3.92
C CYS A 33 5.70 -8.11 -4.81
N ASN A 34 5.58 -6.80 -4.75
CA ASN A 34 6.44 -5.86 -5.45
C ASN A 34 6.88 -4.77 -4.48
N GLU A 35 8.15 -4.40 -4.59
CA GLU A 35 8.65 -3.21 -3.92
C GLU A 35 8.35 -2.00 -4.82
N VAL A 36 7.68 -1.01 -4.27
CA VAL A 36 7.32 0.22 -4.98
C VAL A 36 8.00 1.39 -4.27
N TRP A 37 8.64 2.25 -5.06
CA TRP A 37 9.11 3.54 -4.61
C TRP A 37 8.02 4.56 -4.85
N ASP A 38 7.80 5.44 -3.88
CA ASP A 38 6.93 6.59 -4.07
C ASP A 38 7.46 7.84 -3.38
N HIS A 39 7.04 8.97 -3.92
CA HIS A 39 7.24 10.30 -3.38
C HIS A 39 5.94 11.08 -3.48
N ASP A 40 5.49 11.62 -2.36
CA ASP A 40 4.32 12.48 -2.31
C ASP A 40 4.61 13.70 -1.44
N THR A 41 4.03 14.82 -1.82
CA THR A 41 4.20 16.08 -1.10
C THR A 41 2.92 16.88 -1.21
N ASP A 42 2.47 17.41 -0.08
CA ASP A 42 1.33 18.31 -0.03
C ASP A 42 1.71 19.55 0.79
N GLU A 43 1.18 20.71 0.38
CA GLU A 43 1.52 22.00 0.95
C GLU A 43 0.31 22.92 0.94
N LYS A 44 0.18 23.70 2.02
CA LYS A 44 -0.64 24.91 2.04
C LYS A 44 0.19 26.06 2.55
N SER A 45 0.31 27.12 1.75
CA SER A 45 1.04 28.34 2.10
C SER A 45 0.16 29.57 1.92
N TRP A 46 0.34 30.53 2.84
CA TRP A 46 -0.33 31.84 2.79
C TRP A 46 0.68 32.94 2.45
N ASP A 47 1.89 32.82 2.99
CA ASP A 47 3.02 33.70 2.72
C ASP A 47 4.35 32.99 3.07
N ALA A 48 5.48 33.70 2.92
CA ALA A 48 6.82 33.17 3.19
C ALA A 48 7.09 32.81 4.67
N ARG A 49 6.21 33.21 5.59
CA ARG A 49 6.33 32.96 7.04
C ARG A 49 5.27 32.00 7.56
N THR A 50 4.22 31.74 6.79
CA THR A 50 3.03 30.99 7.17
C THR A 50 2.79 29.88 6.16
N LEU A 51 3.17 28.65 6.52
CA LEU A 51 3.02 27.46 5.68
C LEU A 51 2.85 26.20 6.50
N VAL A 52 2.22 25.21 5.88
CA VAL A 52 2.18 23.82 6.33
C VAL A 52 2.58 22.93 5.17
N TRP A 53 3.49 22.00 5.42
CA TRP A 53 4.05 21.12 4.41
C TRP A 53 4.20 19.71 4.97
N ALA A 54 3.83 18.71 4.18
CA ALA A 54 4.10 17.31 4.46
C ALA A 54 4.77 16.67 3.24
N GLY A 55 5.83 15.93 3.47
CA GLY A 55 6.54 15.22 2.41
C GLY A 55 6.90 13.82 2.84
N ALA A 56 6.82 12.91 1.89
CA ALA A 56 7.01 11.50 2.12
C ALA A 56 7.82 10.90 0.96
N HIS A 57 8.96 10.28 1.26
CA HIS A 57 9.76 9.51 0.30
C HIS A 57 10.21 8.19 0.92
N ALA A 58 9.66 7.09 0.43
CA ALA A 58 9.97 5.76 0.96
C ALA A 58 9.70 4.67 -0.06
N LYS A 59 10.34 3.52 0.18
CA LYS A 59 10.06 2.28 -0.52
C LYS A 59 9.14 1.44 0.35
N VAL A 60 8.14 0.80 -0.25
CA VAL A 60 7.22 -0.09 0.45
C VAL A 60 7.11 -1.43 -0.25
N LEU A 61 6.94 -2.49 0.54
CA LEU A 61 6.57 -3.79 0.04
C LEU A 61 5.04 -3.89 -0.03
N VAL A 62 4.51 -4.02 -1.24
CA VAL A 62 3.08 -4.23 -1.49
C VAL A 62 2.88 -5.69 -1.86
N CYS A 63 1.97 -6.38 -1.17
CA CYS A 63 1.57 -7.74 -1.52
C CYS A 63 0.06 -7.79 -1.65
N ASN A 64 -0.44 -8.25 -2.81
CA ASN A 64 -1.88 -8.34 -3.10
C ASN A 64 -2.64 -7.01 -2.81
N GLY A 65 -2.03 -5.87 -3.15
CA GLY A 65 -2.62 -4.55 -2.94
C GLY A 65 -2.62 -4.04 -1.50
N ARG A 66 -1.91 -4.69 -0.57
CA ARG A 66 -1.77 -4.25 0.83
C ARG A 66 -0.35 -3.85 1.14
N PHE A 67 -0.16 -2.81 1.95
CA PHE A 67 1.17 -2.46 2.45
C PHE A 67 1.55 -3.45 3.55
N VAL A 68 2.75 -4.02 3.42
CA VAL A 68 3.25 -5.02 4.38
C VAL A 68 4.27 -4.38 5.30
N ARG A 69 5.18 -3.58 4.74
CA ARG A 69 6.19 -2.84 5.49
C ARG A 69 6.83 -1.76 4.63
N ILE A 70 7.39 -0.76 5.28
CA ILE A 70 8.40 0.12 4.70
C ILE A 70 9.71 -0.67 4.53
N VAL A 71 10.38 -0.47 3.41
CA VAL A 71 11.71 -0.99 3.13
C VAL A 71 12.70 0.19 3.25
N PRO A 72 13.48 0.26 4.33
CA PRO A 72 14.50 1.30 4.48
C PRO A 72 15.54 1.17 3.36
N ASP A 73 15.90 2.29 2.75
CA ASP A 73 17.05 2.35 1.84
C ASP A 73 18.28 2.78 2.64
N PRO A 74 19.28 1.89 2.84
CA PRO A 74 20.47 2.19 3.60
C PRO A 74 21.40 3.18 2.89
N ASN A 75 21.20 3.45 1.60
CA ASN A 75 22.06 4.32 0.79
C ASN A 75 21.42 5.68 0.49
N HIS A 76 20.16 5.90 0.90
CA HIS A 76 19.46 7.16 0.67
C HIS A 76 19.87 8.20 1.72
N GLN A 77 20.19 9.43 1.27
CA GLN A 77 20.41 10.58 2.14
C GLN A 77 19.36 11.64 1.82
N PRO A 78 18.49 11.99 2.77
CA PRO A 78 18.38 11.52 4.16
C PRO A 78 17.83 10.07 4.29
N PRO A 79 18.02 9.35 5.42
CA PRO A 79 17.60 7.96 5.56
C PRO A 79 16.12 7.73 5.19
N SER A 80 15.83 6.64 4.47
CA SER A 80 14.46 6.20 4.20
C SER A 80 13.90 5.38 5.38
N PRO A 81 12.61 5.51 5.74
CA PRO A 81 11.63 6.42 5.14
C PRO A 81 11.91 7.89 5.51
N HIS A 82 11.89 8.75 4.51
CA HIS A 82 12.02 10.18 4.72
C HIS A 82 10.63 10.80 4.78
N LEU A 83 10.10 10.88 5.99
CA LEU A 83 8.84 11.55 6.29
C LEU A 83 9.17 12.87 6.97
N VAL A 84 8.73 13.97 6.38
CA VAL A 84 8.97 15.31 6.91
C VAL A 84 7.64 16.02 7.00
N ALA A 85 7.48 16.76 8.08
CA ALA A 85 6.25 17.43 8.43
C ALA A 85 6.61 18.76 9.07
N GLU A 86 6.26 19.86 8.41
CA GLU A 86 6.63 21.21 8.82
C GLU A 86 5.38 22.09 8.93
N ALA A 87 5.33 22.87 10.00
CA ALA A 87 4.30 23.86 10.22
C ALA A 87 4.98 25.12 10.76
N GLN A 88 4.97 26.17 9.95
CA GLN A 88 5.56 27.45 10.27
C GLN A 88 4.45 28.51 10.31
N GLY A 89 4.43 29.32 11.37
CA GLY A 89 3.48 30.42 11.48
C GLY A 89 2.01 30.02 11.73
N VAL A 90 1.71 28.72 11.89
CA VAL A 90 0.36 28.21 12.20
C VAL A 90 0.28 27.58 13.58
N GLN A 91 -0.92 27.55 14.16
CA GLN A 91 -1.18 26.78 15.38
C GLN A 91 -1.41 25.32 15.03
N ARG A 92 -0.54 24.44 15.54
CA ARG A 92 -0.73 22.98 15.42
C ARG A 92 -1.79 22.50 16.40
N THR A 93 -2.67 21.59 15.96
CA THR A 93 -3.67 20.96 16.84
C THR A 93 -3.18 19.63 17.41
N ARG A 94 -2.19 19.01 16.77
CA ARG A 94 -1.54 17.76 17.18
C ARG A 94 -0.05 17.79 16.85
N ASP A 95 0.71 16.92 17.50
CA ASP A 95 2.08 16.68 17.09
C ASP A 95 2.10 16.10 15.66
N PRO A 96 3.04 16.53 14.79
CA PRO A 96 3.15 15.99 13.44
C PRO A 96 3.26 14.47 13.47
N ILE A 97 2.49 13.82 12.61
CA ILE A 97 2.41 12.36 12.56
C ILE A 97 3.19 11.88 11.34
N THR A 98 4.27 11.15 11.59
CA THR A 98 5.02 10.41 10.56
C THR A 98 4.88 8.92 10.87
N LEU A 99 3.86 8.27 10.33
CA LEU A 99 3.48 6.90 10.72
C LEU A 99 3.21 5.98 9.53
N VAL A 100 3.38 4.68 9.80
CA VAL A 100 2.66 3.61 9.12
C VAL A 100 1.44 3.30 9.98
N ASP A 101 0.24 3.29 9.39
CA ASP A 101 -1.01 2.97 10.10
C ASP A 101 -0.95 1.54 10.66
N ASP A 102 -1.56 1.28 11.82
CA ASP A 102 -1.53 0.00 12.52
C ASP A 102 -2.20 -1.13 11.72
N ASP A 103 -3.14 -0.76 10.85
CA ASP A 103 -3.80 -1.68 9.92
C ASP A 103 -3.03 -1.87 8.59
N LEU A 104 -1.86 -1.26 8.50
CA LEU A 104 -0.96 -1.25 7.35
C LEU A 104 -1.66 -0.80 6.06
N LYS A 105 -2.69 0.04 6.15
CA LYS A 105 -3.34 0.60 4.95
C LYS A 105 -2.67 1.84 4.41
N TRP A 106 -1.86 2.53 5.22
CA TRP A 106 -1.23 3.78 4.79
C TRP A 106 0.13 3.96 5.46
N ALA A 107 1.08 4.52 4.72
CA ALA A 107 2.22 5.21 5.31
C ALA A 107 2.10 6.68 4.92
N TYR A 108 2.20 7.61 5.85
CA TYR A 108 2.03 9.03 5.53
C TYR A 108 2.77 9.97 6.48
N ALA A 109 3.06 11.16 5.98
CA ALA A 109 3.36 12.34 6.79
C ALA A 109 2.09 13.20 6.88
N ARG A 110 1.74 13.67 8.08
CA ARG A 110 0.55 14.49 8.33
C ARG A 110 0.86 15.61 9.31
N VAL A 111 0.32 16.79 9.01
CA VAL A 111 0.28 17.93 9.93
C VAL A 111 -1.16 18.39 10.09
N ASP A 112 -1.64 18.43 11.34
CA ASP A 112 -2.93 19.00 11.70
C ASP A 112 -2.73 20.41 12.28
N TYR A 113 -3.51 21.38 11.81
CA TYR A 113 -3.36 22.79 12.14
C TYR A 113 -4.69 23.54 12.17
N ILE A 114 -4.70 24.72 12.78
CA ILE A 114 -5.78 25.69 12.64
C ILE A 114 -5.48 26.57 11.43
N ASP A 115 -6.34 26.51 10.43
CA ASP A 115 -6.28 27.36 9.25
C ASP A 115 -6.43 28.84 9.68
N PRO A 116 -5.45 29.70 9.36
CA PRO A 116 -5.45 31.10 9.79
C PRO A 116 -6.53 31.95 9.11
N ASP A 117 -7.01 31.58 7.91
CA ASP A 117 -8.07 32.31 7.21
C ASP A 117 -9.45 31.95 7.75
N THR A 118 -9.66 30.68 8.09
CA THR A 118 -10.99 30.16 8.47
C THR A 118 -11.17 29.94 9.96
N GLY A 119 -10.08 29.86 10.74
CA GLY A 119 -10.07 29.51 12.16
C GLY A 119 -10.50 28.08 12.47
N LYS A 120 -10.57 27.19 11.45
CA LYS A 120 -11.01 25.80 11.59
C LYS A 120 -9.81 24.86 11.56
N GLU A 121 -9.97 23.69 12.17
CA GLU A 121 -9.00 22.60 12.04
C GLU A 121 -8.98 22.10 10.59
N ASP A 122 -7.78 21.96 10.05
CA ASP A 122 -7.49 21.42 8.73
C ASP A 122 -6.17 20.62 8.78
N HIS A 123 -5.80 19.98 7.67
CA HIS A 123 -4.65 19.08 7.61
C HIS A 123 -4.01 19.03 6.22
N VAL A 124 -2.71 18.73 6.20
CA VAL A 124 -1.92 18.43 4.99
C VAL A 124 -1.37 17.01 5.13
N VAL A 125 -1.43 16.20 4.07
CA VAL A 125 -1.04 14.78 4.10
C VAL A 125 -0.27 14.37 2.85
N ALA A 126 0.89 13.77 3.02
CA ALA A 126 1.64 13.09 1.95
C ALA A 126 1.61 11.57 2.16
N ARG A 127 1.07 10.80 1.21
CA ARG A 127 0.84 9.34 1.34
C ARG A 127 1.84 8.52 0.54
N ILE A 128 2.19 7.33 1.05
CA ILE A 128 3.07 6.37 0.39
C ILE A 128 2.46 4.97 0.38
N PRO A 129 2.45 4.33 -0.82
CA PRO A 129 2.43 4.94 -2.13
C PRO A 129 1.12 5.71 -2.31
N HIS A 130 1.15 6.74 -3.15
CA HIS A 130 0.01 7.41 -3.73
C HIS A 130 -0.67 6.47 -4.74
N LEU A 131 -1.18 5.34 -4.24
CA LEU A 131 -2.06 4.46 -5.01
C LEU A 131 -3.40 5.18 -5.15
N TRP A 132 -3.53 5.98 -6.21
CA TRP A 132 -4.82 6.48 -6.67
C TRP A 132 -5.77 5.29 -6.89
N PRO A 133 -7.07 5.40 -6.57
CA PRO A 133 -8.08 4.61 -7.24
C PRO A 133 -8.20 4.98 -8.72
#